data_AF-A0AAV6WUL0-F1
#
_entry.id   AF-A0AAV6WUL0-F1
#
_cell.length_a   1.000
_cell.length_b   1.000
_cell.length_c   1.000
_cell.angle_alpha   90.00
_cell.angle_beta   90.00
_cell.angle_gamma   90.00
#
_symmetry.space_group_name_H-M   'P 1'
#
loop_
_entity.id
_entity.type
_entity.pdbx_description
1 polymer ?
#
loop_
_entity_poly.entity_id
_entity_poly.type
_entity_poly.pdbx_seq_one_letter_code
_entity_poly.pdbx_strand_id
1 'polypeptide(L)'
;MDSSSSEGGGGAINEGMLYHEVQESKLCAVHCVNTALQGPFFSEFDLAALASDLDHTEQRMMLGAGDFLSHNVSLDGDFSIQVLQKALDVWDLQVIRLDSPVAEQAQIDPEKENAFICHLLDHWFCIRKVNGEWYNFDSLYAAPEHLSKFYLSAYLDSLKGSGWSIFLVKGNFPSECPMASLEASNGYGQWLLPEDAERITKSCNSAFFRTEKESGQMGLSDEETEMLFGIEDEGLKAAIAASLMDSSRVPETRPSSSANENKKSDAENA
;
A
#
# COMPACT_ATOMS: atom_id res chain seq x y z
N MET A 1 -17.77 1.97 -47.29
CA MET A 1 -16.39 1.71 -46.86
C MET A 1 -16.40 1.85 -45.37
N ASP A 2 -16.54 0.69 -44.73
CA ASP A 2 -16.61 0.52 -43.29
C ASP A 2 -15.20 0.72 -42.73
N SER A 3 -15.05 1.50 -41.66
CA SER A 3 -13.76 1.69 -40.99
C SER A 3 -14.00 1.52 -39.50
N SER A 4 -14.04 0.24 -39.14
CA SER A 4 -14.07 -0.26 -37.78
C SER A 4 -12.74 0.07 -37.11
N SER A 5 -12.75 1.03 -36.19
CA SER A 5 -11.64 1.25 -35.25
C SER A 5 -11.65 0.11 -34.25
N SER A 6 -10.76 -0.87 -34.45
CA SER A 6 -10.48 -1.90 -33.45
C SER A 6 -9.69 -1.26 -32.31
N GLU A 7 -10.33 -1.08 -31.17
CA GLU A 7 -9.67 -0.88 -29.89
C GLU A 7 -8.78 -2.10 -29.61
N GLY A 8 -7.47 -1.91 -29.71
CA GLY A 8 -6.48 -2.88 -29.29
C GLY A 8 -6.36 -2.85 -27.78
N GLY A 9 -7.11 -3.73 -27.11
CA GLY A 9 -6.88 -4.08 -25.71
C GLY A 9 -5.53 -4.78 -25.57
N GLY A 10 -4.48 -4.02 -25.28
CA GLY A 10 -3.23 -4.54 -24.75
C GLY A 10 -3.35 -4.60 -23.23
N GLY A 11 -3.85 -5.71 -22.70
CA GLY A 11 -3.81 -5.97 -21.26
C GLY A 11 -2.35 -6.07 -20.82
N ALA A 12 -1.87 -5.06 -20.10
CA ALA A 12 -0.58 -5.09 -19.45
C ALA A 12 -0.66 -6.12 -18.31
N ILE A 13 -0.08 -7.29 -18.55
CA ILE A 13 0.01 -8.41 -17.60
C ILE A 13 0.73 -8.09 -16.27
N ASN A 14 1.13 -6.83 -16.06
CA ASN A 14 1.97 -6.36 -14.97
C ASN A 14 1.34 -5.22 -14.14
N GLU A 15 0.14 -4.75 -14.51
CA GLU A 15 -0.53 -3.63 -13.82
C GLU A 15 -1.06 -4.07 -12.45
N GLY A 16 -0.31 -3.74 -11.39
CA GLY A 16 -0.79 -3.86 -10.01
C GLY A 16 -0.09 -4.90 -9.12
N MET A 17 0.95 -5.57 -9.61
CA MET A 17 1.81 -6.41 -8.77
C MET A 17 2.59 -5.54 -7.78
N LEU A 18 2.69 -6.00 -6.53
CA LEU A 18 3.38 -5.32 -5.44
C LEU A 18 4.73 -5.99 -5.21
N TYR A 19 5.81 -5.24 -5.37
CA TYR A 19 7.13 -5.70 -4.97
C TYR A 19 7.33 -5.44 -3.47
N HIS A 20 7.68 -6.48 -2.72
CA HIS A 20 7.91 -6.39 -1.27
C HIS A 20 9.18 -7.13 -0.87
N GLU A 21 10.04 -6.46 -0.11
CA GLU A 21 11.22 -7.10 0.49
C GLU A 21 11.02 -7.26 2.00
N VAL A 22 11.01 -8.52 2.46
CA VAL A 22 10.91 -8.83 3.89
C VAL A 22 12.31 -8.78 4.49
N GLN A 23 12.46 -8.03 5.56
CA GLN A 23 13.73 -7.79 6.22
C GLN A 23 14.08 -8.94 7.18
N GLU A 24 15.26 -9.53 7.00
CA GLU A 24 15.83 -10.54 7.92
C GLU A 24 16.98 -10.00 8.79
N SER A 25 17.50 -8.80 8.51
CA SER A 25 18.64 -8.13 9.19
C SER A 25 18.41 -6.62 9.27
N LYS A 26 19.25 -5.77 9.87
CA LYS A 26 19.01 -4.31 10.02
C LYS A 26 19.12 -3.48 8.69
N LEU A 27 18.74 -4.06 7.54
CA LEU A 27 18.86 -3.45 6.21
C LEU A 27 17.57 -2.74 5.72
N CYS A 28 16.78 -2.19 6.65
CA CYS A 28 15.51 -1.50 6.37
C CYS A 28 15.64 -0.43 5.27
N ALA A 29 16.77 0.29 5.22
CA ALA A 29 17.04 1.30 4.19
C ALA A 29 17.07 0.74 2.76
N VAL A 30 17.70 -0.43 2.55
CA VAL A 30 17.77 -1.09 1.23
C VAL A 30 16.36 -1.46 0.77
N HIS A 31 15.62 -2.14 1.65
CA HIS A 31 14.25 -2.58 1.39
C HIS A 31 13.31 -1.40 1.15
N CYS A 32 13.47 -0.30 1.90
CA CYS A 32 12.72 0.93 1.74
C CYS A 32 12.92 1.55 0.34
N VAL A 33 14.17 1.69 -0.12
CA VAL A 33 14.48 2.27 -1.44
C VAL A 33 14.00 1.38 -2.57
N ASN A 34 14.27 0.09 -2.50
CA ASN A 34 13.84 -0.87 -3.52
C ASN A 34 12.32 -0.92 -3.65
N THR A 35 11.63 -0.88 -2.52
CA THR A 35 10.18 -0.90 -2.54
C THR A 35 9.57 0.44 -2.99
N ALA A 36 10.20 1.57 -2.67
CA ALA A 36 9.82 2.87 -3.22
C ALA A 36 9.90 2.89 -4.77
N LEU A 37 10.89 2.18 -5.33
CA LEU A 37 11.09 2.01 -6.77
C LEU A 37 10.32 0.83 -7.38
N GLN A 38 9.68 0.00 -6.55
CA GLN A 38 9.02 -1.24 -6.95
C GLN A 38 9.96 -2.20 -7.72
N GLY A 39 11.15 -2.47 -7.15
CA GLY A 39 12.05 -3.52 -7.66
C GLY A 39 13.40 -3.59 -6.94
N PRO A 40 14.16 -4.69 -7.10
CA PRO A 40 15.48 -4.89 -6.49
C PRO A 40 16.57 -4.10 -7.22
N PHE A 41 16.54 -2.77 -7.12
CA PHE A 41 17.48 -1.91 -7.82
C PHE A 41 18.79 -1.69 -7.07
N PHE A 42 18.77 -1.83 -5.74
CA PHE A 42 19.90 -1.65 -4.88
C PHE A 42 20.14 -2.88 -4.00
N SER A 43 21.41 -3.19 -3.77
CA SER A 43 21.86 -4.10 -2.73
C SER A 43 22.46 -3.33 -1.53
N GLU A 44 22.71 -4.04 -0.44
CA GLU A 44 23.48 -3.51 0.70
C GLU A 44 24.82 -2.92 0.25
N PHE A 45 25.53 -3.60 -0.67
CA PHE A 45 26.81 -3.14 -1.19
C PHE A 45 26.68 -1.82 -1.96
N ASP A 46 25.60 -1.63 -2.70
CA ASP A 46 25.37 -0.41 -3.48
C ASP A 46 25.11 0.78 -2.54
N LEU A 47 24.26 0.60 -1.52
CA LEU A 47 24.01 1.66 -0.52
C LEU A 47 25.26 1.96 0.31
N ALA A 48 26.06 0.94 0.67
CA ALA A 48 27.32 1.13 1.38
C ALA A 48 28.34 1.90 0.53
N ALA A 49 28.41 1.63 -0.78
CA ALA A 49 29.25 2.40 -1.70
C ALA A 49 28.80 3.87 -1.78
N LEU A 50 27.50 4.12 -1.88
CA LEU A 50 26.95 5.49 -1.86
C LEU A 50 27.27 6.22 -0.54
N ALA A 51 27.15 5.53 0.59
CA ALA A 51 27.52 6.09 1.90
C ALA A 51 29.01 6.47 1.96
N SER A 52 29.90 5.59 1.49
CA SER A 52 31.34 5.84 1.44
C SER A 52 31.70 7.02 0.53
N ASP A 53 31.02 7.15 -0.62
CA ASP A 53 31.23 8.28 -1.55
C ASP A 53 30.78 9.61 -0.95
N LEU A 54 29.68 9.60 -0.19
CA LEU A 54 29.23 10.76 0.58
C LEU A 54 30.26 11.14 1.64
N ASP A 55 30.74 10.18 2.43
CA ASP A 55 31.76 10.42 3.46
C ASP A 55 33.03 11.04 2.86
N HIS A 56 33.52 10.52 1.73
CA HIS A 56 34.66 11.10 1.03
C HIS A 56 34.41 12.51 0.50
N THR A 57 33.19 12.78 0.05
CA THR A 57 32.81 14.10 -0.45
C THR A 57 32.73 15.11 0.68
N GLU A 58 32.10 14.75 1.80
CA GLU A 58 32.00 15.58 3.01
C GLU A 58 33.38 15.90 3.58
N GLN A 59 34.26 14.90 3.71
CA GLN A 59 35.65 15.09 4.14
C GLN A 59 36.43 16.04 3.21
N ARG A 60 36.26 15.93 1.89
CA ARG A 60 36.94 16.79 0.92
C ARG A 60 36.43 18.24 0.95
N MET A 61 35.14 18.44 1.20
CA MET A 61 34.55 19.78 1.33
C MET A 61 35.00 20.46 2.63
N MET A 62 35.30 19.68 3.67
CA MET A 62 35.69 20.14 4.99
C MET A 62 37.21 20.35 5.14
N LEU A 63 37.84 21.01 4.16
CA LEU A 63 39.27 21.39 4.14
C LEU A 63 39.70 22.10 5.45
N GLY A 64 40.15 21.36 6.46
CA GLY A 64 40.87 21.87 7.62
C GLY A 64 40.13 21.95 8.96
N ALA A 65 38.93 21.37 9.12
CA ALA A 65 38.31 21.20 10.44
C ALA A 65 38.41 19.73 10.84
N GLY A 66 39.21 19.44 11.87
CA GLY A 66 39.70 18.09 12.19
C GLY A 66 38.63 17.03 12.44
N ASP A 67 39.01 15.77 12.21
CA ASP A 67 38.43 14.48 12.67
C ASP A 67 36.90 14.35 12.85
N PHE A 68 36.08 15.15 12.17
CA PHE A 68 34.66 14.87 12.01
C PHE A 68 34.53 13.78 10.96
N LEU A 69 34.66 12.54 11.41
CA LEU A 69 34.33 11.35 10.63
C LEU A 69 32.81 11.36 10.43
N SER A 70 32.34 11.87 9.29
CA SER A 70 30.99 11.55 8.84
C SER A 70 30.91 10.04 8.72
N HIS A 71 29.88 9.46 9.31
CA HIS A 71 29.57 8.04 9.19
C HIS A 71 28.14 7.96 8.67
N ASN A 72 28.01 7.94 7.35
CA ASN A 72 26.72 7.83 6.67
C ASN A 72 26.11 6.42 6.75
N VAL A 73 26.87 5.45 7.25
CA VAL A 73 26.40 4.10 7.61
C VAL A 73 26.92 3.71 9.00
N SER A 74 26.04 3.16 9.84
CA SER A 74 26.40 2.62 11.15
C SER A 74 26.99 1.21 11.03
N LEU A 75 27.77 0.77 12.02
CA LEU A 75 28.25 -0.62 12.13
C LEU A 75 27.09 -1.64 12.21
N ASP A 76 25.92 -1.18 12.65
CA ASP A 76 24.69 -1.93 12.75
C ASP A 76 23.89 -2.00 11.43
N GLY A 77 24.33 -1.31 10.37
CA GLY A 77 23.64 -1.30 9.06
C GLY A 77 22.55 -0.24 8.90
N ASP A 78 22.43 0.70 9.83
CA ASP A 78 21.55 1.86 9.65
C ASP A 78 22.18 2.91 8.74
N PHE A 79 21.42 3.43 7.79
CA PHE A 79 21.87 4.36 6.76
C PHE A 79 21.28 5.74 7.00
N SER A 80 22.09 6.78 6.78
CA SER A 80 21.61 8.16 6.88
C SER A 80 20.60 8.47 5.76
N ILE A 81 19.69 9.41 6.01
CA ILE A 81 18.77 9.93 4.99
C ILE A 81 19.51 10.47 3.75
N GLN A 82 20.75 10.93 3.88
CA GLN A 82 21.54 11.45 2.77
C GLN A 82 21.89 10.34 1.78
N VAL A 83 22.10 9.10 2.26
CA VAL A 83 22.31 7.92 1.41
C VAL A 83 21.05 7.62 0.59
N LEU A 84 19.88 7.59 1.24
CA LEU A 84 18.60 7.37 0.57
C LEU A 84 18.30 8.48 -0.45
N GLN A 85 18.57 9.73 -0.08
CA GLN A 85 18.49 10.88 -0.98
C GLN A 85 19.35 10.66 -2.22
N LYS A 86 20.61 10.23 -2.04
CA LYS A 86 21.53 10.02 -3.15
C LYS A 86 21.13 8.84 -4.03
N ALA A 87 20.61 7.76 -3.45
CA ALA A 87 20.12 6.61 -4.18
C ALA A 87 18.90 6.98 -5.06
N LEU A 88 17.95 7.74 -4.50
CA LEU A 88 16.74 8.17 -5.22
C LEU A 88 17.02 9.29 -6.24
N ASP A 89 18.02 10.13 -6.01
CA ASP A 89 18.50 11.16 -6.95
C ASP A 89 18.93 10.57 -8.30
N VAL A 90 19.48 9.34 -8.31
CA VAL A 90 19.85 8.61 -9.55
C VAL A 90 18.63 8.35 -10.45
N TRP A 91 17.43 8.31 -9.86
CA TRP A 91 16.15 8.08 -10.54
C TRP A 91 15.35 9.36 -10.77
N ASP A 92 15.99 10.53 -10.69
CA ASP A 92 15.34 11.85 -10.75
C ASP A 92 14.22 12.01 -9.68
N LEU A 93 14.35 11.31 -8.55
CA LEU A 93 13.44 11.39 -7.41
C LEU A 93 14.05 12.28 -6.32
N GLN A 94 13.25 13.23 -5.86
CA GLN A 94 13.60 14.15 -4.78
C GLN A 94 12.95 13.73 -3.48
N VAL A 95 13.74 13.68 -2.41
CA VAL A 95 13.25 13.36 -1.05
C VAL A 95 13.21 14.65 -0.24
N ILE A 96 12.01 15.08 0.11
CA ILE A 96 11.71 16.37 0.75
C ILE A 96 11.06 16.10 2.10
N ARG A 97 11.54 16.74 3.18
CA ARG A 97 10.86 16.65 4.49
C ARG A 97 9.41 17.14 4.36
N LEU A 98 8.47 16.37 4.91
CA LEU A 98 7.04 16.68 4.80
C LEU A 98 6.69 18.02 5.46
N ASP A 99 7.44 18.44 6.50
CA ASP A 99 7.24 19.73 7.19
C ASP A 99 7.79 20.95 6.43
N SER A 100 8.44 20.72 5.28
CA SER A 100 8.95 21.80 4.44
C SER A 100 7.80 22.54 3.73
N PRO A 101 7.90 23.86 3.52
CA PRO A 101 6.90 24.61 2.74
C PRO A 101 6.75 24.08 1.29
N VAL A 102 7.78 23.42 0.76
CA VAL A 102 7.72 22.81 -0.59
C VAL A 102 6.74 21.61 -0.62
N ALA A 103 6.49 20.98 0.52
CA ALA A 103 5.61 19.83 0.68
C ALA A 103 4.22 20.19 1.24
N GLU A 104 3.87 21.48 1.33
CA GLU A 104 2.58 21.95 1.87
C GLU A 104 1.38 21.28 1.17
N GLN A 105 1.43 21.16 -0.15
CA GLN A 105 0.37 20.50 -0.92
C GLN A 105 0.20 19.02 -0.56
N ALA A 106 1.29 18.33 -0.23
CA ALA A 106 1.27 16.94 0.21
C ALA A 106 0.75 16.78 1.64
N GLN A 107 0.79 17.83 2.46
CA GLN A 107 0.14 17.84 3.77
C GLN A 107 -1.39 17.99 3.66
N ILE A 108 -1.84 18.77 2.67
CA ILE A 108 -3.28 19.01 2.44
C ILE A 108 -3.92 17.81 1.75
N ASP A 109 -3.32 17.36 0.64
CA ASP A 109 -3.84 16.27 -0.20
C ASP A 109 -2.77 15.18 -0.40
N PRO A 110 -2.43 14.38 0.63
CA PRO A 110 -1.40 13.35 0.53
C PRO A 110 -1.71 12.29 -0.53
N GLU A 111 -2.98 12.08 -0.88
CA GLU A 111 -3.43 11.11 -1.88
C GLU A 111 -3.00 11.41 -3.33
N LYS A 112 -2.62 12.67 -3.61
CA LYS A 112 -2.15 13.13 -4.93
C LYS A 112 -0.67 12.81 -5.17
N GLU A 113 0.05 12.50 -4.11
CA GLU A 113 1.46 12.13 -4.18
C GLU A 113 1.60 10.64 -4.50
N ASN A 114 2.85 10.20 -4.66
CA ASN A 114 3.14 8.83 -5.10
C ASN A 114 3.88 8.01 -4.04
N ALA A 115 4.74 8.60 -3.20
CA ALA A 115 5.36 7.87 -2.11
C ALA A 115 5.77 8.77 -0.94
N PHE A 116 5.83 8.16 0.25
CA PHE A 116 6.41 8.71 1.46
C PHE A 116 7.44 7.73 2.01
N ILE A 117 8.50 8.25 2.59
CA ILE A 117 9.48 7.49 3.37
C ILE A 117 9.33 7.94 4.81
N CYS A 118 9.23 6.96 5.71
CA CYS A 118 9.04 7.17 7.14
C CYS A 118 10.26 6.67 7.89
N HIS A 119 10.68 7.44 8.90
CA HIS A 119 11.82 7.10 9.74
C HIS A 119 11.55 7.36 11.22
N LEU A 120 11.87 6.37 12.06
CA LEU A 120 11.88 6.52 13.50
C LEU A 120 12.98 5.65 14.09
N LEU A 121 13.86 6.28 14.89
CA LEU A 121 15.03 5.65 15.50
C LEU A 121 15.97 5.08 14.44
N ASP A 122 15.98 3.76 14.25
CA ASP A 122 16.85 3.02 13.33
C ASP A 122 16.01 2.23 12.30
N HIS A 123 14.78 2.67 12.02
CA HIS A 123 13.85 1.97 11.11
C HIS A 123 13.34 2.87 9.99
N TRP A 124 13.48 2.38 8.77
CA TRP A 124 13.03 2.99 7.53
C TRP A 124 11.94 2.15 6.90
N PHE A 125 10.83 2.76 6.49
CA PHE A 125 9.85 2.10 5.64
C PHE A 125 9.26 3.05 4.61
N CYS A 126 8.66 2.47 3.56
CA CYS A 126 8.02 3.23 2.48
C CYS A 126 6.51 3.04 2.48
N ILE A 127 5.76 4.13 2.32
CA ILE A 127 4.35 4.12 1.97
C ILE A 127 4.26 4.51 0.50
N ARG A 128 3.74 3.64 -0.35
CA ARG A 128 3.82 3.80 -1.80
C ARG A 128 2.46 3.57 -2.46
N LYS A 129 2.15 4.43 -3.43
CA LYS A 129 0.99 4.29 -4.29
C LYS A 129 1.34 3.37 -5.47
N VAL A 130 0.62 2.26 -5.59
CA VAL A 130 0.75 1.32 -6.70
C VAL A 130 -0.63 1.10 -7.30
N ASN A 131 -0.73 1.28 -8.63
CA ASN A 131 -2.00 1.16 -9.37
C ASN A 131 -3.16 1.98 -8.76
N GLY A 132 -2.87 3.17 -8.24
CA GLY A 132 -3.89 4.06 -7.68
C GLY A 132 -4.26 3.79 -6.21
N GLU A 133 -3.80 2.71 -5.62
CA GLU A 133 -4.04 2.32 -4.22
C GLU A 133 -2.77 2.48 -3.38
N TRP A 134 -2.92 2.71 -2.07
CA TRP A 134 -1.79 2.93 -1.17
C TRP A 134 -1.48 1.68 -0.38
N TYR A 135 -0.19 1.44 -0.16
CA TYR A 135 0.29 0.32 0.64
C TYR A 135 1.42 0.77 1.55
N ASN A 136 1.42 0.22 2.76
CA ASN A 136 2.55 0.28 3.67
C ASN A 136 3.48 -0.89 3.38
N PHE A 137 4.70 -0.59 2.96
CA PHE A 137 5.75 -1.55 2.68
C PHE A 137 6.79 -1.55 3.80
N ASP A 138 6.32 -1.66 5.03
CA ASP A 138 7.20 -1.95 6.16
C ASP A 138 7.79 -3.34 5.95
N SER A 139 9.12 -3.39 5.84
CA SER A 139 9.86 -4.62 5.61
C SER A 139 9.79 -5.59 6.80
N LEU A 140 9.31 -5.13 7.97
CA LEU A 140 8.97 -5.99 9.10
C LEU A 140 7.69 -6.80 8.87
N TYR A 141 6.85 -6.42 7.89
CA TYR A 141 5.63 -7.15 7.56
C TYR A 141 5.92 -8.28 6.58
N ALA A 142 5.15 -9.36 6.69
CA ALA A 142 5.24 -10.49 5.75
C ALA A 142 4.74 -10.13 4.33
N ALA A 143 3.87 -9.13 4.23
CA ALA A 143 3.33 -8.59 2.99
C ALA A 143 2.96 -7.10 3.17
N PRO A 144 2.84 -6.34 2.07
CA PRO A 144 2.39 -4.95 2.12
C PRO A 144 0.98 -4.85 2.70
N GLU A 145 0.77 -3.89 3.60
CA GLU A 145 -0.54 -3.61 4.18
C GLU A 145 -1.26 -2.56 3.34
N HIS A 146 -2.48 -2.87 2.89
CA HIS A 146 -3.30 -1.90 2.14
C HIS A 146 -3.74 -0.76 3.04
N LEU A 147 -3.55 0.47 2.55
CA LEU A 147 -4.00 1.70 3.18
C LEU A 147 -5.07 2.34 2.30
N SER A 148 -6.27 2.50 2.85
CA SER A 148 -7.32 3.26 2.18
C SER A 148 -6.89 4.73 2.02
N LYS A 149 -7.27 5.35 0.90
CA LYS A 149 -7.05 6.79 0.64
C LYS A 149 -7.59 7.67 1.76
N PHE A 150 -8.74 7.30 2.32
CA PHE A 150 -9.37 8.02 3.43
C PHE A 150 -8.63 7.85 4.76
N TYR A 151 -7.84 6.77 4.90
CA TYR A 151 -7.07 6.48 6.09
C TYR A 151 -5.64 7.03 6.02
N LEU A 152 -5.09 7.23 4.82
CA LEU A 152 -3.71 7.69 4.61
C LEU A 152 -3.39 8.96 5.40
N SER A 153 -4.25 9.98 5.35
CA SER A 153 -4.02 11.25 6.06
C SER A 153 -3.95 11.03 7.57
N ALA A 154 -4.93 10.32 8.14
CA ALA A 154 -4.97 9.99 9.56
C ALA A 154 -3.75 9.14 9.99
N TYR A 155 -3.32 8.21 9.13
CA TYR A 155 -2.14 7.38 9.38
C TYR A 155 -0.85 8.22 9.42
N LEU A 156 -0.65 9.10 8.43
CA LEU A 156 0.49 10.02 8.41
C LEU A 156 0.49 10.96 9.62
N ASP A 157 -0.68 11.47 10.03
CA ASP A 157 -0.80 12.31 11.22
C ASP A 157 -0.50 11.54 12.51
N SER A 158 -0.92 10.27 12.60
CA SER A 158 -0.55 9.39 13.71
C SER A 158 0.96 9.20 13.78
N LEU A 159 1.62 8.95 12.66
CA LEU A 159 3.07 8.82 12.59
C LEU A 159 3.76 10.12 13.04
N LYS A 160 3.32 11.28 12.56
CA LYS A 160 3.85 12.58 13.03
C LYS A 160 3.67 12.75 14.54
N GLY A 161 2.49 12.43 15.08
CA GLY A 161 2.18 12.51 16.50
C GLY A 161 3.05 11.59 17.37
N SER A 162 3.45 10.45 16.83
CA SER A 162 4.39 9.50 17.45
C SER A 162 5.86 9.87 17.28
N GLY A 163 6.18 10.99 16.60
CA GLY A 163 7.54 11.49 16.42
C GLY A 163 8.28 10.95 15.20
N TRP A 164 7.57 10.33 14.24
CA TRP A 164 8.18 9.88 12.99
C TRP A 164 8.59 11.07 12.12
N SER A 165 9.77 10.96 11.51
CA SER A 165 10.19 11.84 10.43
C SER A 165 9.64 11.32 9.11
N ILE A 166 8.80 12.12 8.45
CA ILE A 166 8.19 11.74 7.17
C ILE A 166 8.79 12.58 6.05
N PHE A 167 9.13 11.92 4.96
CA PHE A 167 9.71 12.51 3.76
C PHE A 167 8.84 12.19 2.55
N LEU A 168 8.42 13.22 1.83
CA LEU A 168 7.78 13.11 0.53
C LEU A 168 8.82 12.72 -0.53
N VAL A 169 8.50 11.72 -1.35
CA VAL A 169 9.30 11.37 -2.52
C VAL A 169 8.59 11.84 -3.79
N LYS A 170 9.19 12.80 -4.49
CA LYS A 170 8.60 13.47 -5.65
C LYS A 170 9.48 13.30 -6.88
N GLY A 171 8.88 12.95 -8.01
CA GLY A 171 9.58 12.79 -9.28
C GLY A 171 8.92 11.74 -10.15
N ASN A 172 9.67 11.24 -11.13
CA ASN A 172 9.19 10.23 -12.08
C ASN A 172 9.58 8.84 -11.60
N PHE A 173 8.62 8.11 -11.06
CA PHE A 173 8.86 6.74 -10.64
C PHE A 173 8.99 5.81 -11.85
N PRO A 174 9.77 4.72 -11.74
CA PRO A 174 9.86 3.72 -12.79
C PRO A 174 8.47 3.19 -13.17
N SER A 175 8.15 3.22 -14.46
CA SER A 175 6.89 2.67 -15.00
C SER A 175 6.99 1.19 -15.36
N GLU A 176 8.20 0.70 -15.58
CA GLU A 176 8.47 -0.69 -15.95
C GLU A 176 9.09 -1.41 -14.76
N CYS A 177 8.28 -2.22 -14.09
CA CYS A 177 8.71 -3.13 -13.05
C CYS A 177 9.50 -4.30 -13.67
N PRO A 178 10.77 -4.55 -13.29
CA PRO A 178 11.57 -5.65 -13.83
C PRO A 178 11.11 -7.03 -13.32
N MET A 179 9.88 -7.46 -13.63
CA MET A 179 9.45 -8.86 -13.35
C MET A 179 10.21 -9.89 -14.22
N ALA A 180 10.92 -9.45 -15.26
CA ALA A 180 11.63 -10.34 -16.19
C ALA A 180 12.77 -11.15 -15.54
N SER A 181 13.13 -10.86 -14.28
CA SER A 181 14.04 -11.68 -13.50
C SER A 181 13.35 -12.19 -12.24
N LEU A 182 12.49 -13.21 -12.40
CA LEU A 182 12.15 -14.13 -11.29
C LEU A 182 13.42 -14.79 -10.70
N GLU A 183 14.57 -14.56 -11.32
CA GLU A 183 15.92 -14.97 -10.92
C GLU A 183 16.77 -13.80 -10.37
N ALA A 184 16.18 -12.68 -9.93
CA ALA A 184 16.92 -11.67 -9.18
C ALA A 184 17.31 -12.25 -7.81
N SER A 185 18.51 -12.79 -7.77
CA SER A 185 19.16 -13.61 -6.74
C SER A 185 19.35 -12.95 -5.37
N ASN A 186 18.61 -11.89 -5.03
CA ASN A 186 18.75 -11.23 -3.74
C ASN A 186 17.97 -11.93 -2.61
N GLY A 187 17.08 -12.89 -2.91
CA GLY A 187 16.43 -13.75 -1.90
C GLY A 187 15.43 -13.06 -0.97
N TYR A 188 15.48 -11.74 -0.81
CA TYR A 188 14.62 -10.96 0.09
C TYR A 188 13.30 -10.49 -0.53
N GLY A 189 13.26 -10.35 -1.85
CA GLY A 189 12.13 -9.75 -2.57
C GLY A 189 11.15 -10.75 -3.15
N GLN A 190 9.86 -10.48 -2.97
CA GLN A 190 8.75 -11.22 -3.55
C GLN A 190 7.80 -10.29 -4.30
N TRP A 191 7.15 -10.83 -5.32
CA TRP A 191 6.07 -10.15 -6.03
C TRP A 191 4.74 -10.73 -5.57
N LEU A 192 3.85 -9.87 -5.10
CA LEU A 192 2.55 -10.25 -4.55
C LEU A 192 1.43 -9.58 -5.33
N LEU A 193 0.35 -10.30 -5.58
CA LEU A 193 -0.92 -9.69 -5.95
C LEU A 193 -1.51 -8.98 -4.72
N PRO A 194 -2.24 -7.86 -4.89
CA PRO A 194 -2.90 -7.18 -3.79
C PRO A 194 -3.78 -8.10 -2.93
N GLU A 195 -4.50 -9.03 -3.55
CA GLU A 195 -5.36 -10.01 -2.87
C GLU A 195 -4.56 -11.04 -2.05
N ASP A 196 -3.36 -11.40 -2.53
CA ASP A 196 -2.48 -12.30 -1.80
C ASP A 196 -1.81 -11.57 -0.63
N ALA A 197 -1.39 -10.31 -0.82
CA ALA A 197 -0.88 -9.47 0.25
C ALA A 197 -1.92 -9.30 1.36
N GLU A 198 -3.17 -8.97 1.02
CA GLU A 198 -4.26 -8.85 1.98
C GLU A 198 -4.50 -10.16 2.75
N ARG A 199 -4.49 -11.31 2.05
CA ARG A 199 -4.67 -12.63 2.68
C ARG A 199 -3.55 -12.94 3.67
N ILE A 200 -2.29 -12.61 3.32
CA ILE A 200 -1.12 -12.81 4.18
C ILE A 200 -1.23 -11.93 5.43
N THR A 201 -1.49 -10.64 5.26
CA THR A 201 -1.59 -9.69 6.38
C THR A 201 -2.71 -10.06 7.35
N LYS A 202 -3.90 -10.44 6.85
CA LYS A 202 -5.00 -10.93 7.70
C LYS A 202 -4.62 -12.20 8.46
N SER A 203 -3.93 -13.13 7.81
CA SER A 203 -3.50 -14.38 8.42
C SER A 203 -2.47 -14.16 9.53
N CYS A 204 -1.47 -13.30 9.29
CA CYS A 204 -0.46 -12.92 10.28
C CYS A 204 -1.06 -12.25 11.51
N ASN A 205 -2.00 -11.31 11.32
CA ASN A 205 -2.68 -10.66 12.45
C ASN A 205 -3.43 -11.68 13.30
N SER A 206 -4.18 -12.61 12.67
CA SER A 206 -4.89 -13.67 13.41
C SER A 206 -3.94 -14.61 14.17
N ALA A 207 -2.77 -14.90 13.62
CA ALA A 207 -1.75 -15.72 14.28
C ALA A 207 -1.09 -14.99 15.45
N PHE A 208 -0.82 -13.68 15.30
CA PHE A 208 -0.26 -12.83 16.36
C PHE A 208 -1.17 -12.80 17.59
N PHE A 209 -2.48 -12.62 17.42
CA PHE A 209 -3.45 -12.65 18.52
C PHE A 209 -3.58 -14.04 19.16
N ARG A 210 -3.38 -15.13 18.41
CA ARG A 210 -3.35 -16.49 18.98
C ARG A 210 -2.12 -16.70 19.86
N THR A 211 -0.96 -16.18 19.46
CA THR A 211 0.28 -16.26 20.24
C THR A 211 0.22 -15.39 21.51
N GLU A 212 -0.42 -14.21 21.46
CA GLU A 212 -0.64 -13.39 22.67
C GLU A 212 -1.63 -14.02 23.66
N LYS A 213 -2.60 -14.80 23.16
CA LYS A 213 -3.52 -15.58 24.00
C LYS A 213 -2.80 -16.68 24.80
N GLU A 214 -1.71 -17.22 24.27
CA GLU A 214 -0.85 -18.19 24.96
C GLU A 214 0.15 -17.52 25.93
N SER A 215 0.53 -16.26 25.70
CA SER A 215 1.48 -15.51 26.56
C SER A 215 0.81 -14.71 27.70
N GLY A 216 -0.53 -14.65 27.75
CA GLY A 216 -1.27 -14.33 28.97
C GLY A 216 -1.40 -12.84 29.34
N GLN A 217 -1.46 -11.93 28.37
CA GLN A 217 -1.87 -10.55 28.62
C GLN A 217 -3.12 -10.19 27.79
N MET A 218 -4.20 -9.86 28.51
CA MET A 218 -5.53 -9.44 28.02
C MET A 218 -6.41 -10.58 27.47
N GLY A 219 -7.31 -11.09 28.31
CA GLY A 219 -8.31 -12.08 27.92
C GLY A 219 -9.51 -11.44 27.23
N LEU A 220 -9.53 -11.48 25.90
CA LEU A 220 -10.75 -11.35 25.10
C LEU A 220 -11.20 -12.73 24.61
N SER A 221 -12.50 -12.97 24.66
CA SER A 221 -13.10 -14.24 24.22
C SER A 221 -12.92 -14.44 22.71
N ASP A 222 -12.92 -15.70 22.26
CA ASP A 222 -12.85 -16.03 20.82
C ASP A 222 -13.99 -15.34 20.03
N GLU A 223 -15.15 -15.15 20.67
CA GLU A 223 -16.31 -14.46 20.10
C GLU A 223 -16.07 -12.96 19.90
N GLU A 224 -15.36 -12.28 20.81
CA GLU A 224 -15.02 -10.86 20.68
C GLU A 224 -13.98 -10.60 19.58
N THR A 225 -13.09 -11.56 19.35
CA THR A 225 -12.07 -11.48 18.29
C THR A 225 -12.69 -11.71 16.91
N GLU A 226 -13.58 -12.71 16.79
CA GLU A 226 -14.35 -12.91 15.55
C GLU A 226 -15.32 -11.75 15.27
N MET A 227 -15.90 -11.13 16.30
CA MET A 227 -16.70 -9.92 16.12
C MET A 227 -15.85 -8.73 15.66
N LEU A 228 -14.63 -8.52 16.15
CA LEU A 228 -13.81 -7.36 15.76
C LEU A 228 -13.38 -7.40 14.28
N PHE A 229 -13.10 -8.59 13.74
CA PHE A 229 -12.66 -8.78 12.34
C PHE A 229 -13.78 -9.21 11.37
N GLY A 230 -14.92 -9.67 11.88
CA GLY A 230 -16.04 -10.18 11.07
C GLY A 230 -17.12 -9.14 10.71
N ILE A 231 -17.12 -7.95 11.32
CA ILE A 231 -18.21 -6.99 11.14
C ILE A 231 -18.13 -6.24 9.79
N GLU A 232 -16.95 -5.98 9.24
CA GLU A 232 -16.84 -5.02 8.13
C GLU A 232 -17.15 -5.59 6.74
N ASP A 233 -16.94 -6.89 6.50
CA ASP A 233 -17.14 -7.46 5.14
C ASP A 233 -18.42 -8.30 5.03
N GLU A 234 -18.71 -9.17 6.01
CA GLU A 234 -19.90 -10.04 5.93
C GLU A 234 -21.19 -9.26 6.25
N GLY A 235 -21.15 -8.36 7.23
CA GLY A 235 -22.29 -7.51 7.58
C GLY A 235 -22.65 -6.52 6.46
N LEU A 236 -21.64 -5.93 5.81
CA LEU A 236 -21.82 -5.00 4.70
C LEU A 236 -22.30 -5.73 3.44
N LYS A 237 -21.71 -6.89 3.10
CA LYS A 237 -22.18 -7.75 2.00
C LYS A 237 -23.60 -8.25 2.23
N ALA A 238 -23.94 -8.68 3.44
CA ALA A 238 -25.28 -9.11 3.80
C ALA A 238 -26.29 -7.95 3.71
N ALA A 239 -25.92 -6.74 4.13
CA ALA A 239 -26.78 -5.55 4.04
C ALA A 239 -27.01 -5.10 2.58
N ILE A 240 -25.96 -5.13 1.74
CA ILE A 240 -26.06 -4.84 0.30
C ILE A 240 -26.91 -5.90 -0.40
N ALA A 241 -26.68 -7.19 -0.10
CA ALA A 241 -27.47 -8.30 -0.64
C ALA A 241 -28.93 -8.25 -0.21
N ALA A 242 -29.21 -7.91 1.06
CA ALA A 242 -30.56 -7.74 1.58
C ALA A 242 -31.30 -6.58 0.89
N SER A 243 -30.63 -5.44 0.67
CA SER A 243 -31.20 -4.31 -0.08
C SER A 243 -31.45 -4.65 -1.56
N LEU A 244 -30.60 -5.50 -2.16
CA LEU A 244 -30.80 -6.00 -3.54
C LEU A 244 -31.95 -7.02 -3.64
N MET A 245 -32.21 -7.80 -2.59
CA MET A 245 -33.35 -8.72 -2.58
C MET A 245 -34.68 -8.02 -2.28
N ASP A 246 -34.70 -6.96 -1.47
CA ASP A 246 -35.93 -6.24 -1.12
C ASP A 246 -36.45 -5.35 -2.26
N SER A 247 -35.57 -4.88 -3.14
CA SER A 247 -35.94 -4.13 -4.36
C SER A 247 -36.59 -5.00 -5.45
N SER A 248 -36.67 -6.32 -5.27
CA SER A 248 -37.28 -7.25 -6.23
C SER A 248 -38.66 -7.79 -5.81
N ARG A 249 -39.20 -7.37 -4.65
CA ARG A 249 -40.56 -7.73 -4.21
C ARG A 249 -41.58 -6.69 -4.64
N VAL A 250 -41.97 -6.74 -5.92
CA VAL A 250 -43.27 -6.23 -6.36
C VAL A 250 -44.34 -7.27 -5.97
N PRO A 251 -45.33 -6.97 -5.11
CA PRO A 251 -46.40 -7.91 -4.83
C PRO A 251 -47.49 -7.76 -5.90
N GLU A 252 -47.51 -8.64 -6.90
CA GLU A 252 -48.72 -8.90 -7.68
C GLU A 252 -49.23 -10.32 -7.41
N THR A 253 -50.32 -10.35 -6.66
CA THR A 253 -51.17 -11.50 -6.36
C THR A 253 -51.94 -11.97 -7.59
N ARG A 254 -52.06 -13.30 -7.78
CA ARG A 254 -53.09 -14.01 -8.57
C ARG A 254 -52.91 -15.53 -8.42
N PRO A 255 -53.83 -16.44 -8.82
CA PRO A 255 -55.23 -16.27 -9.30
C PRO A 255 -56.24 -17.40 -8.85
N SER A 256 -57.52 -17.26 -9.26
CA SER A 256 -58.51 -18.29 -9.70
C SER A 256 -59.91 -18.03 -9.09
N SER A 257 -61.06 -18.28 -9.69
CA SER A 257 -61.55 -18.45 -11.07
C SER A 257 -63.09 -18.43 -10.97
N SER A 258 -63.81 -17.81 -11.91
CA SER A 258 -65.16 -18.26 -12.29
C SER A 258 -65.59 -17.55 -13.57
N ALA A 259 -66.01 -18.38 -14.51
CA ALA A 259 -66.47 -18.05 -15.84
C ALA A 259 -67.69 -17.13 -15.83
N ASN A 260 -67.79 -16.28 -16.83
CA ASN A 260 -69.08 -15.72 -17.22
C ASN A 260 -69.15 -15.62 -18.75
N GLU A 261 -69.71 -16.66 -19.38
CA GLU A 261 -70.38 -16.54 -20.67
C GLU A 261 -71.88 -16.52 -20.39
N ASN A 262 -72.57 -15.42 -20.68
CA ASN A 262 -73.82 -15.53 -21.43
C ASN A 262 -74.28 -14.22 -22.09
N LYS A 263 -74.88 -14.43 -23.25
CA LYS A 263 -75.29 -13.51 -24.32
C LYS A 263 -76.62 -12.77 -24.02
N LYS A 264 -76.67 -11.50 -24.46
CA LYS A 264 -77.72 -10.84 -25.28
C LYS A 264 -79.15 -10.64 -24.71
N SER A 265 -79.60 -9.38 -24.65
CA SER A 265 -80.85 -8.92 -25.30
C SER A 265 -81.01 -7.39 -25.22
N ASP A 266 -81.60 -6.87 -26.30
CA ASP A 266 -81.91 -5.47 -26.63
C ASP A 266 -82.98 -4.83 -25.72
N ALA A 267 -82.98 -3.49 -25.61
CA ALA A 267 -84.18 -2.64 -25.74
C ALA A 267 -83.88 -1.13 -25.56
N GLU A 268 -84.48 -0.34 -26.45
CA GLU A 268 -84.70 1.12 -26.43
C GLU A 268 -85.16 1.68 -25.07
N ASN A 269 -84.74 2.90 -24.71
CA ASN A 269 -85.62 4.10 -24.69
C ASN A 269 -84.88 5.36 -24.18
N ALA A 270 -85.32 6.49 -24.75
CA ALA A 270 -85.12 7.90 -24.34
C ALA A 270 -83.78 8.58 -24.68
#